data_AF-A0A2M7IY43-F1
#
_entry.id   AF-A0A2M7IY43-F1
#
_cell.length_a   1.000
_cell.length_b   1.000
_cell.length_c   1.000
_cell.angle_alpha   90.00
_cell.angle_beta   90.00
_cell.angle_gamma   90.00
#
_symmetry.space_group_name_H-M   'P 1'
#
loop_
_entity.id
_entity.type
_entity.pdbx_description
1 polymer ?
#
loop_
_entity_poly.entity_id
_entity_poly.type
_entity_poly.pdbx_seq_one_letter_code
_entity_poly.pdbx_strand_id
1 'polypeptide(L)'
;MYKRNCDFCNKPIITIYHPDSPYIVYCVDCYRSDKWDPYSYGKNYNFNRLFFDQFKELLFRVPKEAVNNSGVNSNSDYVNHAHNNSNCYLIFNSGDNEDCSYSSGIRKCRNVTDIHYGENLELCYEIVNGVNCSRCFYSKNIFDCVDVYFSMDLRGCQNCFGCCNLTRKNYYFFNQPLSKEDWDKRVKEFLGSSISVSKALNKFEQSSLSFPRRANNIHKSVDCIGDYISESKNVKNCFEAVHCENCQNGFFVRLLKDSMDDIGFGYNSELLLSCVAVGYSSRIIGSSELKDVQDTCYSFSLNSSQECIGCNGLKNAENCVLNKQYSQEEYQKIKNHIIEELKQKDLYGLGLPSLLSPWAYNETMAQEIFPLTKEQAIEQG
;
A
#
# COMPACT_ATOMS: atom_id res chain seq x y z
N MET A 1 -5.75 9.50 10.21
CA MET A 1 -6.10 8.68 11.40
C MET A 1 -6.60 9.59 12.51
N TYR A 2 -7.54 9.09 13.30
CA TYR A 2 -8.37 9.85 14.23
C TYR A 2 -8.47 9.18 15.59
N LYS A 3 -8.94 9.93 16.59
CA LYS A 3 -9.35 9.40 17.89
C LYS A 3 -10.87 9.30 17.92
N ARG A 4 -11.39 8.10 18.17
CA ARG A 4 -12.82 7.83 18.44
C ARG A 4 -12.92 7.01 19.73
N ASN A 5 -14.14 6.80 20.22
CA ASN A 5 -14.41 5.67 21.11
C ASN A 5 -14.84 4.47 20.26
N CYS A 6 -14.59 3.25 20.75
CA CYS A 6 -15.08 2.02 20.17
C CYS A 6 -16.59 1.90 20.41
N ASP A 7 -17.38 1.80 19.34
CA ASP A 7 -18.84 1.78 19.40
C ASP A 7 -19.42 0.50 20.05
N PHE A 8 -18.58 -0.51 20.34
CA PHE A 8 -18.97 -1.70 21.12
C PHE A 8 -18.65 -1.61 22.62
N CYS A 9 -17.52 -1.00 23.00
CA CYS A 9 -17.01 -1.07 24.39
C CYS A 9 -16.64 0.29 25.01
N ASN A 10 -16.90 1.39 24.30
CA ASN A 10 -16.65 2.78 24.70
C ASN A 10 -15.20 3.11 25.14
N LYS A 11 -14.24 2.22 24.90
CA LYS A 11 -12.80 2.50 25.08
C LYS A 11 -12.32 3.49 24.01
N PRO A 12 -11.40 4.41 24.31
CA PRO A 12 -10.75 5.24 23.30
C PRO A 12 -9.91 4.37 22.34
N ILE A 13 -9.90 4.72 21.06
CA ILE A 13 -9.19 4.03 19.98
C ILE A 13 -8.54 5.01 19.00
N ILE A 14 -7.45 4.56 18.37
CA ILE A 14 -6.96 5.13 17.11
C ILE A 14 -7.66 4.42 15.95
N THR A 15 -8.04 5.17 14.92
CA THR A 15 -8.78 4.60 13.78
C THR A 15 -8.59 5.37 12.47
N ILE A 16 -8.87 4.71 11.34
CA ILE A 16 -8.90 5.32 10.00
C ILE A 16 -10.20 6.06 9.65
N TYR A 17 -11.25 5.97 10.47
CA TYR A 17 -12.55 6.62 10.20
C TYR A 17 -12.68 7.97 10.93
N HIS A 18 -13.15 9.01 10.23
CA HIS A 18 -13.41 10.34 10.82
C HIS A 18 -14.40 10.24 12.01
N PRO A 19 -14.28 11.09 13.06
CA PRO A 19 -15.25 11.12 14.16
C PRO A 19 -16.69 11.33 13.70
N ASP A 20 -16.90 12.21 12.71
CA ASP A 20 -18.23 12.52 12.15
C ASP A 20 -18.69 11.51 11.08
N SER A 21 -17.94 10.43 10.83
CA SER A 21 -18.34 9.43 9.81
C SER A 21 -19.49 8.55 10.33
N PRO A 22 -20.49 8.23 9.48
CA PRO A 22 -21.72 7.53 9.87
C PRO A 22 -21.54 6.02 10.14
N TYR A 23 -20.30 5.53 10.20
CA TYR A 23 -19.99 4.11 10.36
C TYR A 23 -19.82 3.75 11.84
N ILE A 24 -20.27 2.55 12.18
CA ILE A 24 -20.02 1.90 13.48
C ILE A 24 -18.60 1.32 13.47
N VAL A 25 -17.74 1.73 14.40
CA VAL A 25 -16.31 1.38 14.43
C VAL A 25 -15.95 0.63 15.72
N TYR A 26 -15.47 -0.60 15.57
CA TYR A 26 -15.06 -1.46 16.68
C TYR A 26 -13.53 -1.53 16.80
N CYS A 27 -13.02 -1.53 18.03
CA CYS A 27 -11.61 -1.85 18.28
C CYS A 27 -11.30 -3.29 17.83
N VAL A 28 -10.04 -3.56 17.47
CA VAL A 28 -9.57 -4.86 16.95
C VAL A 28 -10.05 -6.03 17.84
N ASP A 29 -9.89 -5.93 19.17
CA ASP A 29 -10.37 -6.94 20.12
C ASP A 29 -11.87 -7.25 19.99
N CYS A 30 -12.71 -6.22 19.79
CA CYS A 30 -14.15 -6.38 19.70
C CYS A 30 -14.57 -6.88 18.32
N TYR A 31 -13.99 -6.32 17.26
CA TYR A 31 -14.24 -6.73 15.88
C TYR A 31 -13.88 -8.19 15.63
N ARG A 32 -12.77 -8.68 16.22
CA ARG A 32 -12.30 -10.06 16.02
C ARG A 32 -12.94 -11.08 16.97
N SER A 33 -13.52 -10.64 18.09
CA SER A 33 -14.20 -11.50 19.06
C SER A 33 -15.58 -11.97 18.60
N ASP A 34 -15.99 -13.14 19.09
CA ASP A 34 -17.30 -13.77 18.82
C ASP A 34 -18.49 -13.11 19.57
N LYS A 35 -18.34 -11.84 19.97
CA LYS A 35 -19.34 -11.06 20.72
C LYS A 35 -20.39 -10.39 19.82
N TRP A 36 -20.18 -10.43 18.51
CA TRP A 36 -21.10 -9.96 17.48
C TRP A 36 -21.04 -10.94 16.31
N ASP A 37 -22.16 -11.10 15.62
CA ASP A 37 -22.28 -11.97 14.45
C ASP A 37 -22.58 -11.11 13.20
N PRO A 38 -21.75 -11.17 12.15
CA PRO A 38 -22.01 -10.43 10.91
C PRO A 38 -23.22 -10.97 10.12
N TYR A 39 -23.65 -12.22 10.31
CA TYR A 39 -24.87 -12.76 9.68
C TYR A 39 -26.16 -12.17 10.26
N SER A 40 -26.16 -11.75 11.53
CA SER A 40 -27.29 -11.04 12.16
C SER A 40 -27.70 -9.71 11.49
N TYR A 41 -26.85 -9.19 10.59
CA TYR A 41 -27.12 -8.01 9.77
C TYR A 41 -27.72 -8.35 8.39
N GLY A 42 -27.88 -9.63 8.06
CA GLY A 42 -28.30 -10.13 6.77
C GLY A 42 -29.66 -9.64 6.30
N LYS A 43 -29.80 -9.42 4.99
CA LYS A 43 -31.05 -8.96 4.34
C LYS A 43 -31.51 -9.90 3.23
N ASN A 44 -32.83 -9.98 3.04
CA ASN A 44 -33.41 -10.51 1.81
C ASN A 44 -33.10 -9.54 0.65
N TYR A 45 -32.61 -10.07 -0.47
CA TYR A 45 -32.40 -9.29 -1.69
C TYR A 45 -33.75 -8.85 -2.30
N ASN A 46 -33.84 -7.61 -2.78
CA ASN A 46 -35.02 -7.06 -3.44
C ASN A 46 -34.74 -6.76 -4.92
N PHE A 47 -35.34 -7.56 -5.80
CA PHE A 47 -35.26 -7.43 -7.27
C PHE A 47 -35.87 -6.13 -7.85
N ASN A 48 -36.57 -5.32 -7.04
CA ASN A 48 -37.13 -4.03 -7.44
C ASN A 48 -36.27 -2.84 -6.99
N ARG A 49 -35.01 -3.07 -6.58
CA ARG A 49 -34.08 -2.03 -6.12
C ARG A 49 -32.69 -2.28 -6.68
N LEU A 50 -31.95 -1.20 -6.93
CA LEU A 50 -30.56 -1.28 -7.38
C LEU A 50 -29.69 -2.01 -6.33
N PHE A 51 -28.67 -2.72 -6.80
CA PHE A 51 -27.77 -3.46 -5.93
C PHE A 51 -26.98 -2.53 -4.98
N PHE A 52 -26.38 -1.46 -5.51
CA PHE A 52 -25.52 -0.59 -4.70
C PHE A 52 -26.27 0.18 -3.61
N ASP A 53 -27.56 0.50 -3.79
CA ASP A 53 -28.39 1.08 -2.72
C ASP A 53 -28.53 0.11 -1.53
N GLN A 54 -28.84 -1.16 -1.84
CA GLN A 54 -29.03 -2.20 -0.84
C GLN A 54 -27.71 -2.53 -0.11
N PHE A 55 -26.59 -2.49 -0.83
CA PHE A 55 -25.25 -2.65 -0.27
C PHE A 55 -24.83 -1.46 0.59
N LYS A 56 -25.11 -0.21 0.18
CA LYS A 56 -24.84 1.00 0.99
C LYS A 56 -25.53 0.95 2.36
N GLU A 57 -26.79 0.51 2.40
CA GLU A 57 -27.50 0.30 3.68
C GLU A 57 -26.90 -0.82 4.56
N LEU A 58 -26.21 -1.81 3.97
CA LEU A 58 -25.47 -2.82 4.73
C LEU A 58 -24.16 -2.23 5.28
N LEU A 59 -23.45 -1.46 4.46
CA LEU A 59 -22.17 -0.83 4.84
C LEU A 59 -22.29 0.11 6.05
N PHE A 60 -23.39 0.86 6.19
CA PHE A 60 -23.64 1.68 7.39
C PHE A 60 -24.03 0.86 8.62
N ARG A 61 -24.70 -0.28 8.44
CA ARG A 61 -25.21 -1.11 9.55
C ARG A 61 -24.19 -2.08 10.12
N VAL A 62 -23.36 -2.69 9.28
CA VAL A 62 -22.35 -3.67 9.72
C VAL A 62 -21.13 -2.91 10.27
N PRO A 63 -20.63 -3.26 11.48
CA PRO A 63 -19.41 -2.67 12.04
C PRO A 63 -18.19 -2.69 11.10
N LYS A 64 -17.23 -1.82 11.39
CA LYS A 64 -15.92 -1.72 10.74
C LYS A 64 -14.82 -1.94 11.77
N GLU A 65 -13.71 -2.53 11.36
CA GLU A 65 -12.52 -2.62 12.20
C GLU A 65 -11.80 -1.27 12.26
N ALA A 66 -11.35 -0.86 13.44
CA ALA A 66 -10.73 0.46 13.65
C ALA A 66 -9.49 0.72 12.76
N VAL A 67 -8.65 -0.30 12.55
CA VAL A 67 -7.42 -0.29 11.74
C VAL A 67 -7.21 -1.70 11.17
N ASN A 68 -6.80 -1.81 9.90
CA ASN A 68 -6.49 -3.11 9.30
C ASN A 68 -5.06 -3.53 9.65
N ASN A 69 -4.88 -4.23 10.78
CA ASN A 69 -3.58 -4.72 11.24
C ASN A 69 -3.59 -6.22 11.50
N SER A 70 -2.48 -6.91 11.25
CA SER A 70 -2.33 -8.35 11.46
C SER A 70 -1.09 -8.71 12.28
N GLY A 71 -1.06 -9.91 12.84
CA GLY A 71 0.03 -10.32 13.75
C GLY A 71 0.09 -9.47 15.03
N VAL A 72 1.27 -9.40 15.64
CA VAL A 72 1.49 -8.68 16.91
C VAL A 72 2.09 -7.29 16.63
N ASN A 73 1.42 -6.22 17.06
CA ASN A 73 1.87 -4.85 16.84
C ASN A 73 2.17 -4.16 18.20
N SER A 74 3.27 -4.57 18.82
CA SER A 74 3.67 -4.16 20.17
C SER A 74 4.10 -2.68 20.21
N ASN A 75 3.56 -1.90 21.16
CA ASN A 75 3.92 -0.48 21.32
C ASN A 75 3.84 0.30 19.99
N SER A 76 2.79 0.02 19.21
CA SER A 76 2.66 0.45 17.81
C SER A 76 1.21 0.89 17.49
N ASP A 77 0.58 1.65 18.39
CA ASP A 77 -0.85 2.01 18.32
C ASP A 77 -1.24 2.88 17.11
N TYR A 78 -0.25 3.42 16.39
CA TYR A 78 -0.40 4.34 15.27
C TYR A 78 0.11 3.73 13.96
N VAL A 79 -0.26 2.49 13.66
CA VAL A 79 0.05 1.80 12.39
C VAL A 79 -1.22 1.29 11.71
N ASN A 80 -1.22 1.17 10.37
CA ASN A 80 -2.38 0.66 9.60
C ASN A 80 -1.93 -0.02 8.28
N HIS A 81 -2.64 -1.06 7.84
CA HIS A 81 -2.17 -2.06 6.86
C HIS A 81 -0.80 -2.62 7.27
N ALA A 82 -0.68 -2.99 8.56
CA ALA A 82 0.60 -3.35 9.18
C ALA A 82 0.60 -4.79 9.74
N HIS A 83 1.74 -5.49 9.61
CA HIS A 83 1.93 -6.86 10.07
C HIS A 83 3.14 -7.02 11.00
N ASN A 84 3.01 -7.62 12.19
CA ASN A 84 4.16 -7.95 13.08
C ASN A 84 5.17 -6.80 13.29
N ASN A 85 4.81 -5.75 14.04
CA ASN A 85 5.70 -4.60 14.30
C ASN A 85 5.95 -4.36 15.79
N SER A 86 7.09 -3.76 16.13
CA SER A 86 7.45 -3.37 17.50
C SER A 86 7.97 -1.93 17.56
N ASN A 87 7.51 -1.13 18.52
CA ASN A 87 7.93 0.27 18.72
C ASN A 87 7.79 1.15 17.46
N CYS A 88 6.74 0.95 16.65
CA CYS A 88 6.58 1.61 15.35
C CYS A 88 5.49 2.69 15.38
N TYR A 89 5.78 3.87 14.80
CA TYR A 89 4.90 5.04 14.88
C TYR A 89 4.64 5.69 13.52
N LEU A 90 3.37 5.81 13.11
CA LEU A 90 2.94 6.31 11.81
C LEU A 90 3.67 5.61 10.65
N ILE A 91 3.60 4.27 10.67
CA ILE A 91 4.01 3.43 9.53
C ILE A 91 2.79 2.78 8.88
N PHE A 92 2.83 2.68 7.55
CA PHE A 92 1.72 2.21 6.71
C PHE A 92 2.21 1.18 5.69
N ASN A 93 1.32 0.28 5.24
CA ASN A 93 1.61 -0.76 4.23
C ASN A 93 2.98 -1.44 4.45
N SER A 94 3.17 -1.99 5.64
CA SER A 94 4.49 -2.37 6.17
C SER A 94 4.41 -3.63 7.05
N GLY A 95 5.54 -4.27 7.33
CA GLY A 95 5.53 -5.28 8.37
C GLY A 95 6.88 -5.80 8.80
N ASP A 96 6.87 -6.67 9.80
CA ASP A 96 8.08 -7.31 10.32
C ASP A 96 9.08 -6.33 10.97
N ASN A 97 8.69 -5.08 11.26
CA ASN A 97 9.59 -3.99 11.65
C ASN A 97 9.82 -3.87 13.16
N GLU A 98 10.90 -3.16 13.49
CA GLU A 98 11.24 -2.74 14.85
C GLU A 98 11.82 -1.31 14.81
N ASP A 99 11.53 -0.48 15.82
CA ASP A 99 12.13 0.85 16.04
C ASP A 99 12.13 1.75 14.77
N CYS A 100 10.95 1.96 14.18
CA CYS A 100 10.74 2.75 12.94
C CYS A 100 9.66 3.84 13.09
N SER A 101 9.78 4.94 12.36
CA SER A 101 8.73 6.00 12.37
C SER A 101 8.60 6.75 11.05
N TYR A 102 7.38 7.26 10.77
CA TYR A 102 7.06 8.10 9.61
C TYR A 102 7.56 7.49 8.28
N SER A 103 7.01 6.32 7.89
CA SER A 103 7.53 5.56 6.74
C SER A 103 6.48 4.64 6.11
N SER A 104 6.74 4.17 4.89
CA SER A 104 5.90 3.21 4.17
C SER A 104 6.76 2.12 3.52
N GLY A 105 6.20 0.94 3.27
CA GLY A 105 6.86 -0.12 2.49
C GLY A 105 8.14 -0.70 3.09
N ILE A 106 8.23 -0.84 4.43
CA ILE A 106 9.45 -1.32 5.12
C ILE A 106 9.33 -2.74 5.69
N ARG A 107 10.39 -3.54 5.50
CA ARG A 107 10.78 -4.77 6.24
C ARG A 107 12.32 -4.97 6.18
N LYS A 108 13.02 -5.58 7.14
CA LYS A 108 13.06 -5.16 8.55
C LYS A 108 14.04 -3.99 8.70
N CYS A 109 13.94 -3.25 9.80
CA CYS A 109 14.77 -2.09 10.15
C CYS A 109 14.94 -2.01 11.69
N ARG A 110 15.79 -1.10 12.23
CA ARG A 110 15.91 -0.87 13.69
C ARG A 110 16.38 0.52 14.16
N ASN A 111 16.47 1.51 13.28
CA ASN A 111 16.71 2.94 13.58
C ASN A 111 16.54 3.68 12.25
N VAL A 112 15.29 3.99 11.91
CA VAL A 112 14.88 4.50 10.60
C VAL A 112 13.78 5.56 10.77
N THR A 113 13.95 6.67 10.03
CA THR A 113 12.97 7.74 9.87
C THR A 113 13.03 8.23 8.43
N ASP A 114 11.89 8.65 7.88
CA ASP A 114 11.77 9.23 6.53
C ASP A 114 12.32 8.32 5.40
N ILE A 115 11.74 7.11 5.26
CA ILE A 115 12.05 6.16 4.17
C ILE A 115 10.78 5.77 3.39
N HIS A 116 10.92 5.74 2.06
CA HIS A 116 9.85 5.42 1.11
C HIS A 116 9.89 3.98 0.57
N TYR A 117 11.07 3.36 0.50
CA TYR A 117 11.24 1.94 0.16
C TYR A 117 12.55 1.41 0.74
N GLY A 118 12.48 0.29 1.46
CA GLY A 118 13.62 -0.30 2.14
C GLY A 118 13.52 -1.81 2.35
N GLU A 119 14.58 -2.55 2.03
CA GLU A 119 14.76 -3.93 2.50
C GLU A 119 16.10 -4.13 3.22
N ASN A 120 16.02 -4.51 4.50
CA ASN A 120 17.14 -4.69 5.44
C ASN A 120 18.09 -3.48 5.55
N LEU A 121 17.63 -2.45 6.25
CA LEU A 121 18.36 -1.20 6.48
C LEU A 121 18.70 -0.98 7.97
N GLU A 122 19.89 -0.44 8.23
CA GLU A 122 20.38 -0.12 9.58
C GLU A 122 20.92 1.33 9.65
N LEU A 123 20.46 2.12 10.63
CA LEU A 123 20.91 3.50 10.87
C LEU A 123 20.82 4.37 9.60
N CYS A 124 19.65 4.38 8.95
CA CYS A 124 19.42 5.06 7.69
C CYS A 124 18.38 6.18 7.81
N TYR A 125 18.55 7.24 7.02
CA TYR A 125 17.69 8.44 7.03
C TYR A 125 17.56 9.07 5.64
N GLU A 126 16.37 9.55 5.27
CA GLU A 126 16.12 10.22 3.99
C GLU A 126 16.56 9.36 2.80
N ILE A 127 16.01 8.13 2.72
CA ILE A 127 16.34 7.16 1.67
C ILE A 127 15.13 6.89 0.77
N VAL A 128 15.37 7.04 -0.54
CA VAL A 128 14.44 6.62 -1.60
C VAL A 128 15.06 5.41 -2.30
N ASN A 129 14.41 4.25 -2.24
CA ASN A 129 14.89 3.00 -2.85
C ASN A 129 16.27 2.56 -2.31
N GLY A 130 16.27 1.95 -1.12
CA GLY A 130 17.47 1.36 -0.49
C GLY A 130 17.34 -0.15 -0.26
N VAL A 131 18.37 -0.93 -0.59
CA VAL A 131 18.41 -2.39 -0.35
C VAL A 131 19.75 -2.80 0.24
N ASN A 132 19.76 -3.59 1.32
CA ASN A 132 20.96 -4.10 2.01
C ASN A 132 21.97 -2.99 2.37
N CYS A 133 21.54 -1.95 3.09
CA CYS A 133 22.41 -0.79 3.40
C CYS A 133 22.51 -0.48 4.90
N SER A 134 23.70 -0.03 5.34
CA SER A 134 23.96 0.38 6.72
C SER A 134 24.64 1.75 6.77
N ARG A 135 24.19 2.63 7.67
CA ARG A 135 24.67 4.02 7.82
C ARG A 135 24.61 4.82 6.52
N CYS A 136 23.43 4.84 5.89
CA CYS A 136 23.20 5.57 4.64
C CYS A 136 22.22 6.73 4.82
N PHE A 137 22.54 7.89 4.24
CA PHE A 137 21.85 9.16 4.53
C PHE A 137 21.60 9.98 3.25
N TYR A 138 20.41 10.58 3.12
CA TYR A 138 20.04 11.52 2.05
C TYR A 138 20.33 10.99 0.63
N SER A 139 20.00 9.73 0.36
CA SER A 139 20.50 8.99 -0.81
C SER A 139 19.42 8.21 -1.55
N LYS A 140 19.59 8.01 -2.86
CA LYS A 140 18.54 7.51 -3.77
C LYS A 140 19.04 6.36 -4.67
N ASN A 141 18.24 5.31 -4.88
CA ASN A 141 18.62 4.12 -5.67
C ASN A 141 19.96 3.50 -5.20
N ILE A 142 20.05 3.10 -3.92
CA ILE A 142 21.27 2.53 -3.34
C ILE A 142 21.10 1.04 -3.01
N PHE A 143 22.07 0.23 -3.42
CA PHE A 143 22.02 -1.23 -3.27
C PHE A 143 23.35 -1.76 -2.72
N ASP A 144 23.31 -2.60 -1.68
CA ASP A 144 24.49 -3.22 -1.06
C ASP A 144 25.55 -2.17 -0.60
N CYS A 145 25.11 -1.08 0.03
CA CYS A 145 25.95 0.10 0.31
C CYS A 145 26.17 0.37 1.82
N VAL A 146 27.35 0.87 2.19
CA VAL A 146 27.73 1.12 3.59
C VAL A 146 28.45 2.46 3.75
N ASP A 147 28.07 3.26 4.74
CA ASP A 147 28.63 4.61 4.97
C ASP A 147 28.51 5.50 3.71
N VAL A 148 27.28 5.67 3.21
CA VAL A 148 26.98 6.41 1.97
C VAL A 148 26.08 7.62 2.25
N TYR A 149 26.53 8.81 1.83
CA TYR A 149 25.93 10.09 2.16
C TYR A 149 25.67 10.89 0.88
N PHE A 150 24.50 11.53 0.77
CA PHE A 150 24.16 12.45 -0.33
C PHE A 150 24.52 11.86 -1.72
N SER A 151 24.00 10.69 -2.07
CA SER A 151 24.45 9.93 -3.25
C SER A 151 23.29 9.29 -4.02
N MET A 152 23.49 8.97 -5.31
CA MET A 152 22.45 8.44 -6.21
C MET A 152 22.96 7.34 -7.16
N ASP A 153 22.14 6.33 -7.43
CA ASP A 153 22.44 5.23 -8.35
C ASP A 153 23.75 4.48 -8.01
N LEU A 154 23.88 4.06 -6.75
CA LEU A 154 25.09 3.40 -6.20
C LEU A 154 24.87 1.90 -5.96
N ARG A 155 25.86 1.07 -6.31
CA ARG A 155 25.79 -0.41 -6.11
C ARG A 155 27.08 -1.00 -5.53
N GLY A 156 26.98 -1.72 -4.41
CA GLY A 156 28.13 -2.37 -3.78
C GLY A 156 29.20 -1.38 -3.30
N CYS A 157 28.81 -0.15 -2.91
CA CYS A 157 29.71 0.96 -2.63
C CYS A 157 29.87 1.21 -1.13
N GLN A 158 31.08 1.59 -0.73
CA GLN A 158 31.42 1.88 0.66
C GLN A 158 32.03 3.28 0.78
N ASN A 159 31.86 3.97 1.91
CA ASN A 159 32.48 5.27 2.18
C ASN A 159 32.36 6.23 0.98
N CYS A 160 31.13 6.59 0.62
CA CYS A 160 30.82 7.46 -0.52
C CYS A 160 30.08 8.72 -0.08
N PHE A 161 30.46 9.88 -0.62
CA PHE A 161 29.83 11.17 -0.30
C PHE A 161 29.61 11.98 -1.57
N GLY A 162 28.40 12.49 -1.83
CA GLY A 162 28.14 13.35 -3.00
C GLY A 162 28.20 12.63 -4.35
N CYS A 163 28.03 11.29 -4.39
CA CYS A 163 28.40 10.46 -5.54
C CYS A 163 27.21 10.00 -6.40
N CYS A 164 27.41 9.94 -7.71
CA CYS A 164 26.42 9.44 -8.69
C CYS A 164 26.96 8.25 -9.50
N ASN A 165 26.11 7.28 -9.85
CA ASN A 165 26.40 6.22 -10.84
C ASN A 165 27.66 5.36 -10.55
N LEU A 166 28.00 5.10 -9.28
CA LEU A 166 29.16 4.29 -8.91
C LEU A 166 28.80 2.82 -8.68
N THR A 167 29.74 1.92 -9.00
CA THR A 167 29.62 0.48 -8.73
C THR A 167 30.94 -0.06 -8.17
N ARG A 168 30.86 -0.76 -7.03
CA ARG A 168 32.00 -1.40 -6.33
C ARG A 168 33.18 -0.45 -6.10
N LYS A 169 32.89 0.73 -5.52
CA LYS A 169 33.86 1.77 -5.16
C LYS A 169 33.93 1.96 -3.65
N ASN A 170 35.10 2.40 -3.16
CA ASN A 170 35.37 2.69 -1.75
C ASN A 170 36.16 4.00 -1.63
N TYR A 171 35.84 4.84 -0.64
CA TYR A 171 36.44 6.17 -0.40
C TYR A 171 36.33 7.14 -1.58
N TYR A 172 35.09 7.46 -1.97
CA TYR A 172 34.80 8.44 -3.03
C TYR A 172 34.08 9.69 -2.48
N PHE A 173 34.44 10.85 -3.01
CA PHE A 173 33.90 12.15 -2.63
C PHE A 173 33.64 13.00 -3.88
N PHE A 174 32.36 13.28 -4.18
CA PHE A 174 31.90 13.91 -5.44
C PHE A 174 32.51 13.24 -6.69
N ASN A 175 32.29 11.93 -6.80
CA ASN A 175 32.81 11.04 -7.86
C ASN A 175 34.34 10.92 -7.99
N GLN A 176 35.13 11.61 -7.16
CA GLN A 176 36.59 11.47 -7.15
C GLN A 176 37.05 10.47 -6.09
N PRO A 177 38.02 9.58 -6.38
CA PRO A 177 38.66 8.74 -5.38
C PRO A 177 39.50 9.59 -4.41
N LEU A 178 39.55 9.18 -3.15
CA LEU A 178 40.43 9.75 -2.12
C LEU A 178 41.23 8.66 -1.41
N SER A 179 42.25 9.08 -0.64
CA SER A 179 42.76 8.25 0.46
C SER A 179 41.67 8.08 1.53
N LYS A 180 41.83 7.09 2.42
CA LYS A 180 40.93 6.95 3.57
C LYS A 180 41.01 8.19 4.46
N GLU A 181 42.22 8.66 4.69
CA GLU A 181 42.55 9.76 5.60
C GLU A 181 41.97 11.10 5.11
N ASP A 182 42.02 11.36 3.79
CA ASP A 182 41.39 12.52 3.17
C ASP A 182 39.86 12.41 3.18
N TRP A 183 39.30 11.20 2.98
CA TRP A 183 37.86 10.98 3.04
C TRP A 183 37.31 11.18 4.47
N ASP A 184 37.94 10.54 5.46
CA ASP A 184 37.65 10.68 6.90
C ASP A 184 37.75 12.12 7.39
N LYS A 185 38.56 12.96 6.71
CA LYS A 185 38.65 14.40 6.97
C LYS A 185 37.53 15.17 6.27
N ARG A 186 37.34 14.97 4.96
CA ARG A 186 36.35 15.67 4.13
C ARG A 186 34.92 15.49 4.62
N VAL A 187 34.54 14.28 5.04
CA VAL A 187 33.15 14.00 5.47
C VAL A 187 32.80 14.68 6.80
N LYS A 188 33.78 14.84 7.70
CA LYS A 188 33.61 15.57 8.98
C LYS A 188 33.34 17.07 8.81
N GLU A 189 33.58 17.64 7.63
CA GLU A 189 33.19 19.03 7.31
C GLU A 189 31.66 19.19 7.18
N PHE A 190 30.93 18.08 6.92
CA PHE A 190 29.50 18.09 6.63
C PHE A 190 28.64 17.42 7.72
N LEU A 191 29.21 16.50 8.51
CA LEU A 191 28.54 15.88 9.65
C LEU A 191 28.62 16.78 10.90
N GLY A 192 27.47 17.13 11.50
CA GLY A 192 27.43 17.80 12.81
C GLY A 192 26.50 19.01 12.96
N SER A 193 25.87 19.50 11.88
CA SER A 193 24.80 20.51 12.00
C SER A 193 23.80 20.43 10.84
N SER A 194 22.55 20.86 11.08
CA SER A 194 21.52 20.98 10.04
C SER A 194 21.91 21.94 8.91
N ILE A 195 22.69 22.98 9.22
CA ILE A 195 23.24 23.93 8.24
C ILE A 195 24.29 23.23 7.36
N SER A 196 25.15 22.38 7.94
CA SER A 196 26.15 21.60 7.19
C SER A 196 25.49 20.57 6.28
N VAL A 197 24.46 19.87 6.78
CA VAL A 197 23.62 18.93 6.01
C VAL A 197 22.91 19.63 4.86
N SER A 198 22.24 20.76 5.10
CA SER A 198 21.55 21.52 4.06
C SER A 198 22.51 21.99 2.96
N LYS A 199 23.73 22.43 3.31
CA LYS A 199 24.79 22.77 2.35
C LYS A 199 25.28 21.55 1.57
N ALA A 200 25.42 20.38 2.21
CA ALA A 200 25.79 19.14 1.54
C ALA A 200 24.73 18.71 0.52
N LEU A 201 23.45 18.74 0.91
CA LEU A 201 22.31 18.39 0.06
C LEU A 201 22.22 19.31 -1.16
N ASN A 202 22.17 20.64 -0.96
CA ASN A 202 22.15 21.61 -2.05
C ASN A 202 23.33 21.42 -3.03
N LYS A 203 24.55 21.21 -2.51
CA LYS A 203 25.74 20.97 -3.34
C LYS A 203 25.63 19.64 -4.10
N PHE A 204 25.13 18.59 -3.47
CA PHE A 204 24.91 17.30 -4.11
C PHE A 204 23.88 17.41 -5.23
N GLU A 205 22.71 17.99 -4.96
CA GLU A 205 21.63 18.17 -5.95
C GLU A 205 22.15 18.87 -7.21
N GLN A 206 22.82 20.02 -7.06
CA GLN A 206 23.43 20.75 -8.18
C GLN A 206 24.49 19.91 -8.92
N SER A 207 25.35 19.18 -8.20
CA SER A 207 26.35 18.31 -8.83
C SER A 207 25.73 17.13 -9.59
N SER A 208 24.60 16.59 -9.09
CA SER A 208 23.90 15.44 -9.67
C SER A 208 23.32 15.72 -11.06
N LEU A 209 23.09 16.99 -11.40
CA LEU A 209 22.59 17.42 -12.70
C LEU A 209 23.62 17.21 -13.83
N SER A 210 24.91 17.07 -13.50
CA SER A 210 25.96 16.79 -14.48
C SER A 210 26.10 15.30 -14.83
N PHE A 211 25.39 14.41 -14.12
CA PHE A 211 25.43 12.97 -14.35
C PHE A 211 24.18 12.48 -15.10
N PRO A 212 24.32 11.50 -16.02
CA PRO A 212 23.17 10.90 -16.69
C PRO A 212 22.30 10.18 -15.67
N ARG A 213 20.99 10.45 -15.70
CA ARG A 213 19.98 9.77 -14.89
C ARG A 213 19.36 8.62 -15.67
N ARG A 214 18.98 7.56 -14.99
CA ARG A 214 18.21 6.45 -15.57
C ARG A 214 16.76 6.87 -15.75
N ALA A 215 16.14 6.46 -16.86
CA ALA A 215 14.71 6.66 -17.08
C ALA A 215 13.84 5.64 -16.34
N ASN A 216 14.34 4.41 -16.14
CA ASN A 216 13.70 3.32 -15.40
C ASN A 216 14.82 2.45 -14.77
N ASN A 217 14.57 1.68 -13.70
CA ASN A 217 15.49 0.61 -13.23
C ASN A 217 14.92 -0.79 -13.52
N ILE A 218 14.79 -1.13 -14.80
CA ILE A 218 14.30 -2.46 -15.24
C ILE A 218 15.44 -3.50 -15.21
N HIS A 219 15.17 -4.73 -14.74
CA HIS A 219 16.15 -5.80 -14.67
C HIS A 219 15.62 -7.14 -15.22
N LYS A 220 16.36 -7.80 -16.14
CA LYS A 220 15.99 -9.10 -16.75
C LYS A 220 14.57 -9.17 -17.35
N SER A 221 14.02 -8.04 -17.81
CA SER A 221 12.64 -7.97 -18.29
C SER A 221 12.55 -7.62 -19.78
N VAL A 222 11.46 -8.04 -20.43
CA VAL A 222 11.20 -7.84 -21.87
C VAL A 222 9.91 -7.05 -22.08
N ASP A 223 9.89 -6.09 -23.00
CA ASP A 223 8.73 -5.26 -23.34
C ASP A 223 8.05 -4.55 -22.14
N CYS A 224 8.85 -4.15 -21.14
CA CYS A 224 8.38 -3.51 -19.90
C CYS A 224 8.59 -1.98 -19.89
N ILE A 225 7.70 -1.24 -19.22
CA ILE A 225 7.72 0.22 -19.08
C ILE A 225 7.29 0.58 -17.64
N GLY A 226 8.13 1.33 -16.91
CA GLY A 226 7.96 1.68 -15.50
C GLY A 226 9.11 1.17 -14.61
N ASP A 227 9.06 1.52 -13.32
CA ASP A 227 10.19 1.38 -12.38
C ASP A 227 9.78 0.66 -11.08
N TYR A 228 10.60 -0.17 -10.44
CA TYR A 228 11.91 -0.76 -10.77
C TYR A 228 11.74 -2.24 -11.13
N ILE A 229 10.98 -2.51 -12.20
CA ILE A 229 10.46 -3.84 -12.57
C ILE A 229 11.56 -4.90 -12.81
N SER A 230 11.47 -6.06 -12.12
CA SER A 230 12.43 -7.17 -12.26
C SER A 230 11.82 -8.49 -12.75
N GLU A 231 12.57 -9.21 -13.59
CA GLU A 231 12.28 -10.56 -14.11
C GLU A 231 10.89 -10.76 -14.75
N SER A 232 10.43 -9.75 -15.49
CA SER A 232 9.04 -9.64 -15.99
C SER A 232 8.92 -9.57 -17.52
N LYS A 233 7.72 -9.73 -18.08
CA LYS A 233 7.46 -9.70 -19.53
C LYS A 233 6.16 -8.97 -19.87
N ASN A 234 6.21 -8.09 -20.88
CA ASN A 234 5.05 -7.36 -21.42
C ASN A 234 4.25 -6.60 -20.33
N VAL A 235 4.88 -5.57 -19.75
CA VAL A 235 4.31 -4.79 -18.65
C VAL A 235 4.25 -3.30 -19.00
N LYS A 236 3.10 -2.65 -18.78
CA LYS A 236 2.84 -1.23 -19.15
C LYS A 236 2.35 -0.45 -17.93
N ASN A 237 2.76 0.82 -17.80
CA ASN A 237 2.24 1.76 -16.81
C ASN A 237 2.27 1.25 -15.35
N CYS A 238 3.38 0.71 -14.82
CA CYS A 238 3.40 0.27 -13.41
C CYS A 238 4.68 0.58 -12.61
N PHE A 239 4.51 0.82 -11.31
CA PHE A 239 5.59 1.16 -10.38
C PHE A 239 5.24 0.74 -8.93
N GLU A 240 5.77 -0.29 -8.27
CA GLU A 240 6.90 -1.21 -8.47
C GLU A 240 6.40 -2.63 -8.78
N ALA A 241 7.09 -3.45 -9.57
CA ALA A 241 6.62 -4.82 -9.91
C ALA A 241 7.71 -5.91 -9.92
N VAL A 242 7.34 -7.18 -9.69
CA VAL A 242 8.28 -8.32 -9.68
C VAL A 242 7.69 -9.64 -10.22
N HIS A 243 8.49 -10.33 -11.05
CA HIS A 243 8.17 -11.51 -11.89
C HIS A 243 6.75 -11.54 -12.49
N CYS A 244 6.37 -10.44 -13.15
CA CYS A 244 5.05 -10.29 -13.78
C CYS A 244 5.06 -10.74 -15.26
N GLU A 245 3.93 -11.22 -15.76
CA GLU A 245 3.68 -11.37 -17.21
C GLU A 245 2.34 -10.73 -17.57
N ASN A 246 2.28 -10.00 -18.70
CA ASN A 246 1.11 -9.31 -19.25
C ASN A 246 0.40 -8.42 -18.22
N CYS A 247 0.87 -7.19 -18.01
CA CYS A 247 0.28 -6.29 -17.00
C CYS A 247 0.13 -4.85 -17.48
N GLN A 248 -0.90 -4.18 -16.98
CA GLN A 248 -1.20 -2.79 -17.25
C GLN A 248 -1.65 -2.07 -15.95
N ASN A 249 -1.24 -0.80 -15.79
CA ASN A 249 -1.67 0.16 -14.77
C ASN A 249 -1.52 -0.35 -13.31
N GLY A 250 -0.33 -0.22 -12.68
CA GLY A 250 -0.09 -0.77 -11.33
C GLY A 250 0.74 0.12 -10.39
N PHE A 251 0.46 0.15 -9.08
CA PHE A 251 1.22 0.96 -8.11
C PHE A 251 1.37 0.35 -6.70
N PHE A 252 1.78 -0.92 -6.60
CA PHE A 252 2.91 -1.45 -5.79
C PHE A 252 2.76 -2.98 -5.70
N VAL A 253 3.10 -3.66 -6.81
CA VAL A 253 2.53 -4.93 -7.26
C VAL A 253 3.48 -6.12 -7.08
N ARG A 254 3.01 -7.33 -6.73
CA ARG A 254 3.87 -8.54 -6.77
C ARG A 254 3.17 -9.79 -7.36
N LEU A 255 3.73 -10.28 -8.47
CA LEU A 255 3.49 -11.60 -9.08
C LEU A 255 2.11 -11.82 -9.76
N LEU A 256 1.75 -11.00 -10.76
CA LEU A 256 0.53 -11.11 -11.61
C LEU A 256 0.94 -10.88 -13.10
N LYS A 257 0.21 -11.17 -14.19
CA LYS A 257 -1.13 -11.68 -14.50
C LYS A 257 -2.33 -10.70 -14.56
N ASP A 258 -2.33 -9.86 -15.59
CA ASP A 258 -3.50 -9.36 -16.36
C ASP A 258 -4.72 -8.84 -15.55
N SER A 259 -4.70 -7.90 -14.60
CA SER A 259 -3.92 -6.66 -14.45
C SER A 259 -4.36 -5.52 -15.39
N MET A 260 -5.59 -5.03 -15.17
CA MET A 260 -6.02 -3.63 -15.31
C MET A 260 -6.93 -3.32 -14.11
N ASP A 261 -6.52 -2.81 -12.95
CA ASP A 261 -5.33 -2.07 -12.55
C ASP A 261 -4.98 -2.47 -11.08
N ASP A 262 -3.90 -1.93 -10.50
CA ASP A 262 -3.51 -2.12 -9.09
C ASP A 262 -3.01 -0.82 -8.45
N ILE A 263 -3.32 -0.59 -7.17
CA ILE A 263 -2.47 0.17 -6.23
C ILE A 263 -2.35 -0.70 -4.98
N GLY A 264 -1.11 -0.93 -4.51
CA GLY A 264 -0.76 -2.17 -3.80
C GLY A 264 -1.45 -2.41 -2.44
N PHE A 265 -1.42 -3.62 -1.87
CA PHE A 265 -0.53 -4.76 -2.14
C PHE A 265 -1.28 -5.97 -2.74
N GLY A 266 -1.23 -6.14 -4.07
CA GLY A 266 -1.63 -7.38 -4.75
C GLY A 266 -0.52 -8.43 -4.70
N TYR A 267 -0.73 -9.57 -4.02
CA TYR A 267 0.33 -10.57 -3.77
C TYR A 267 -0.05 -12.01 -4.19
N ASN A 268 0.55 -12.44 -5.32
CA ASN A 268 0.56 -13.79 -5.94
C ASN A 268 -0.60 -14.18 -6.91
N SER A 269 -0.99 -13.27 -7.83
CA SER A 269 -1.84 -13.49 -9.03
C SER A 269 -3.37 -13.40 -8.83
N GLU A 270 -4.30 -13.68 -9.77
CA GLU A 270 -4.24 -13.71 -11.25
C GLU A 270 -5.49 -13.08 -11.86
N LEU A 271 -5.41 -12.63 -13.13
CA LEU A 271 -6.49 -12.12 -14.00
C LEU A 271 -7.48 -11.16 -13.30
N LEU A 272 -7.15 -9.87 -13.31
CA LEU A 272 -7.74 -8.81 -12.47
C LEU A 272 -8.42 -7.68 -13.27
N LEU A 273 -9.57 -7.20 -12.79
CA LEU A 273 -10.20 -5.95 -13.25
C LEU A 273 -11.12 -5.29 -12.20
N SER A 274 -10.77 -4.35 -11.32
CA SER A 274 -9.54 -3.59 -11.02
C SER A 274 -9.39 -3.47 -9.47
N CYS A 275 -8.22 -3.11 -8.91
CA CYS A 275 -7.84 -3.50 -7.54
C CYS A 275 -7.15 -2.45 -6.63
N VAL A 276 -7.55 -2.41 -5.35
CA VAL A 276 -6.78 -1.89 -4.19
C VAL A 276 -7.20 -2.62 -2.89
N ALA A 277 -6.78 -3.85 -2.53
CA ALA A 277 -5.76 -4.74 -3.09
C ALA A 277 -6.14 -6.25 -2.88
N VAL A 278 -5.20 -7.21 -3.00
CA VAL A 278 -5.51 -8.66 -3.24
C VAL A 278 -4.44 -9.66 -2.70
N GLY A 279 -4.75 -10.95 -2.46
CA GLY A 279 -3.72 -12.00 -2.60
C GLY A 279 -4.02 -13.48 -2.30
N TYR A 280 -3.00 -14.33 -2.53
CA TYR A 280 -2.92 -15.83 -2.51
C TYR A 280 -4.09 -16.62 -3.18
N SER A 281 -5.08 -16.04 -3.85
CA SER A 281 -5.04 -15.44 -5.21
C SER A 281 -5.61 -16.34 -6.33
N SER A 282 -6.79 -16.00 -6.88
CA SER A 282 -7.11 -16.14 -8.32
C SER A 282 -8.34 -15.33 -8.77
N ARG A 283 -8.37 -15.06 -10.09
CA ARG A 283 -9.35 -14.36 -10.96
C ARG A 283 -10.37 -13.45 -10.26
N ILE A 284 -10.14 -12.14 -10.39
CA ILE A 284 -10.83 -11.10 -9.61
C ILE A 284 -11.43 -10.01 -10.52
N ILE A 285 -12.64 -9.57 -10.20
CA ILE A 285 -13.19 -8.30 -10.67
C ILE A 285 -13.53 -7.44 -9.43
N GLY A 286 -13.26 -6.12 -9.49
CA GLY A 286 -13.55 -5.06 -8.50
C GLY A 286 -13.16 -5.27 -7.02
N SER A 287 -11.97 -4.85 -6.56
CA SER A 287 -11.47 -5.11 -5.19
C SER A 287 -11.17 -3.89 -4.30
N SER A 288 -11.64 -3.91 -3.04
CA SER A 288 -11.14 -3.07 -1.92
C SER A 288 -11.47 -3.62 -0.51
N GLU A 289 -10.77 -4.54 0.17
CA GLU A 289 -9.55 -5.31 -0.06
C GLU A 289 -9.88 -6.83 -0.02
N LEU A 290 -8.96 -7.70 -0.45
CA LEU A 290 -9.11 -9.17 -0.39
C LEU A 290 -7.78 -9.88 -0.08
N LYS A 291 -7.78 -10.93 0.75
CA LYS A 291 -6.73 -11.97 0.89
C LYS A 291 -7.18 -13.00 1.96
N ASP A 292 -7.03 -14.33 1.88
CA ASP A 292 -6.48 -15.23 0.85
C ASP A 292 -7.62 -15.86 0.02
N VAL A 293 -7.65 -15.70 -1.31
CA VAL A 293 -8.92 -15.79 -2.10
C VAL A 293 -8.87 -16.48 -3.48
N GLN A 294 -10.03 -17.00 -3.94
CA GLN A 294 -10.36 -17.50 -5.30
C GLN A 294 -11.90 -17.56 -5.45
N ASP A 295 -12.60 -17.37 -6.58
CA ASP A 295 -12.52 -16.32 -7.62
C ASP A 295 -13.62 -15.25 -7.29
N THR A 296 -13.60 -14.02 -7.85
CA THR A 296 -14.47 -12.91 -7.34
C THR A 296 -14.98 -11.88 -8.36
N CYS A 297 -15.98 -11.05 -7.95
CA CYS A 297 -16.67 -10.09 -8.84
C CYS A 297 -16.85 -8.62 -8.37
N TYR A 298 -17.18 -8.32 -7.10
CA TYR A 298 -17.02 -6.97 -6.48
C TYR A 298 -17.00 -7.03 -4.92
N SER A 299 -16.19 -6.19 -4.25
CA SER A 299 -15.84 -6.33 -2.80
C SER A 299 -15.80 -5.02 -1.97
N PHE A 300 -16.08 -5.10 -0.66
CA PHE A 300 -15.56 -4.16 0.37
C PHE A 300 -15.23 -4.87 1.70
N SER A 301 -14.11 -5.62 1.72
CA SER A 301 -13.54 -6.38 2.86
C SER A 301 -14.24 -7.69 3.28
N LEU A 302 -13.57 -8.82 3.02
CA LEU A 302 -13.85 -10.17 3.56
C LEU A 302 -12.56 -10.97 3.74
N ASN A 303 -12.48 -11.75 4.83
CA ASN A 303 -11.41 -12.72 5.07
C ASN A 303 -11.98 -14.14 4.87
N SER A 304 -11.65 -14.74 3.71
CA SER A 304 -12.08 -16.04 3.15
C SER A 304 -13.53 -16.17 2.62
N SER A 305 -13.65 -16.59 1.35
CA SER A 305 -14.89 -17.05 0.67
C SER A 305 -14.52 -17.75 -0.65
N GLN A 306 -15.47 -18.49 -1.25
CA GLN A 306 -15.36 -19.02 -2.62
C GLN A 306 -16.50 -18.60 -3.58
N GLU A 307 -17.56 -17.92 -3.11
CA GLU A 307 -18.46 -17.12 -3.96
C GLU A 307 -19.44 -16.30 -3.09
N CYS A 308 -19.42 -14.97 -3.21
CA CYS A 308 -20.27 -14.03 -2.47
C CYS A 308 -20.50 -12.74 -3.27
N ILE A 309 -21.62 -12.05 -3.05
CA ILE A 309 -21.90 -10.73 -3.64
C ILE A 309 -22.41 -9.73 -2.58
N GLY A 310 -21.72 -8.59 -2.44
CA GLY A 310 -22.16 -7.48 -1.57
C GLY A 310 -22.26 -7.81 -0.08
N CYS A 311 -21.29 -8.54 0.47
CA CYS A 311 -21.22 -8.85 1.90
C CYS A 311 -20.07 -8.08 2.57
N ASN A 312 -20.11 -7.95 3.90
CA ASN A 312 -19.07 -7.29 4.71
C ASN A 312 -18.85 -8.07 6.02
N GLY A 313 -17.58 -8.30 6.39
CA GLY A 313 -17.18 -8.84 7.71
C GLY A 313 -17.51 -10.30 8.00
N LEU A 314 -18.06 -11.06 7.04
CA LEU A 314 -18.23 -12.52 7.16
C LEU A 314 -16.86 -13.24 7.22
N LYS A 315 -16.89 -14.50 7.68
CA LYS A 315 -15.76 -15.46 7.64
C LYS A 315 -16.29 -16.76 7.03
N ASN A 316 -15.50 -17.42 6.16
CA ASN A 316 -15.88 -18.70 5.51
C ASN A 316 -17.26 -18.68 4.85
N ALA A 317 -17.57 -17.64 4.06
CA ALA A 317 -18.90 -17.43 3.50
C ALA A 317 -19.13 -18.17 2.17
N GLU A 318 -20.32 -18.78 2.02
CA GLU A 318 -20.76 -19.55 0.85
C GLU A 318 -22.19 -19.14 0.46
N ASN A 319 -22.48 -18.97 -0.83
CA ASN A 319 -23.83 -18.68 -1.36
C ASN A 319 -24.51 -17.47 -0.69
N CYS A 320 -23.74 -16.42 -0.36
CA CYS A 320 -24.22 -15.26 0.39
C CYS A 320 -24.42 -13.99 -0.45
N VAL A 321 -25.53 -13.29 -0.17
CA VAL A 321 -25.82 -11.94 -0.68
C VAL A 321 -26.30 -11.05 0.46
N LEU A 322 -25.74 -9.85 0.59
CA LEU A 322 -26.08 -8.86 1.63
C LEU A 322 -26.09 -9.45 3.06
N ASN A 323 -25.02 -10.17 3.42
CA ASN A 323 -24.82 -10.92 4.67
C ASN A 323 -25.89 -12.00 4.99
N LYS A 324 -26.76 -12.37 4.05
CA LYS A 324 -27.65 -13.53 4.17
C LYS A 324 -27.17 -14.69 3.28
N GLN A 325 -27.20 -15.90 3.82
CA GLN A 325 -27.03 -17.15 3.08
C GLN A 325 -28.33 -17.58 2.37
N TYR A 326 -28.20 -18.17 1.17
CA TYR A 326 -29.29 -18.67 0.34
C TYR A 326 -29.02 -20.11 -0.12
N SER A 327 -30.03 -20.78 -0.69
CA SER A 327 -29.78 -22.01 -1.45
C SER A 327 -29.00 -21.71 -2.74
N GLN A 328 -28.31 -22.72 -3.29
CA GLN A 328 -27.54 -22.60 -4.54
C GLN A 328 -28.37 -22.01 -5.69
N GLU A 329 -29.63 -22.45 -5.85
CA GLU A 329 -30.51 -22.02 -6.94
C GLU A 329 -30.95 -20.55 -6.78
N GLU A 330 -31.34 -20.15 -5.57
CA GLU A 330 -31.68 -18.76 -5.25
C GLU A 330 -30.46 -17.84 -5.41
N TYR A 331 -29.30 -18.28 -4.93
CA TYR A 331 -28.06 -17.52 -5.02
C TYR A 331 -27.65 -17.27 -6.47
N GLN A 332 -27.60 -18.29 -7.32
CA GLN A 332 -27.26 -18.11 -8.75
C GLN A 332 -28.31 -17.24 -9.48
N LYS A 333 -29.59 -17.33 -9.11
CA LYS A 333 -30.65 -16.43 -9.63
C LYS A 333 -30.42 -14.96 -9.25
N ILE A 334 -30.07 -14.68 -7.99
CA ILE A 334 -29.78 -13.32 -7.52
C ILE A 334 -28.49 -12.80 -8.18
N LYS A 335 -27.42 -13.60 -8.18
CA LYS A 335 -26.13 -13.31 -8.81
C LYS A 335 -26.27 -12.90 -10.28
N ASN A 336 -26.98 -13.69 -11.09
CA ASN A 336 -27.17 -13.39 -12.51
C ASN A 336 -27.93 -12.08 -12.72
N HIS A 337 -28.99 -11.83 -11.95
CA HIS A 337 -29.76 -10.58 -12.02
C HIS A 337 -28.92 -9.34 -11.68
N ILE A 338 -28.06 -9.38 -10.64
CA ILE A 338 -27.18 -8.24 -10.31
C ILE A 338 -26.13 -8.04 -11.41
N ILE A 339 -25.57 -9.12 -11.96
CA ILE A 339 -24.61 -9.07 -13.06
C ILE A 339 -25.24 -8.45 -14.32
N GLU A 340 -26.51 -8.75 -14.61
CA GLU A 340 -27.27 -8.14 -15.70
C GLU A 340 -27.57 -6.66 -15.43
N GLU A 341 -27.99 -6.29 -14.21
CA GLU A 341 -28.20 -4.88 -13.79
C GLU A 341 -26.94 -4.04 -14.03
N LEU A 342 -25.79 -4.51 -13.58
CA LEU A 342 -24.53 -3.77 -13.68
C LEU A 342 -24.00 -3.70 -15.12
N LYS A 343 -24.24 -4.72 -15.94
CA LYS A 343 -23.91 -4.70 -17.38
C LYS A 343 -24.79 -3.74 -18.16
N GLN A 344 -26.08 -3.63 -17.83
CA GLN A 344 -27.01 -2.66 -18.45
C GLN A 344 -26.72 -1.20 -18.07
N LYS A 345 -25.76 -0.96 -17.16
CA LYS A 345 -25.38 0.36 -16.63
C LYS A 345 -23.92 0.73 -16.90
N ASP A 346 -23.18 -0.13 -17.61
CA ASP A 346 -21.73 -0.01 -17.81
C ASP A 346 -20.91 0.07 -16.48
N LEU A 347 -21.46 -0.49 -15.40
CA LEU A 347 -20.82 -0.56 -14.06
C LEU A 347 -20.14 -1.89 -13.78
N TYR A 348 -20.40 -2.92 -14.59
CA TYR A 348 -19.77 -4.24 -14.44
C TYR A 348 -18.31 -4.18 -14.88
N GLY A 349 -17.38 -4.39 -13.93
CA GLY A 349 -15.94 -4.34 -14.19
C GLY A 349 -15.20 -3.15 -13.58
N LEU A 350 -15.92 -2.20 -12.96
CA LEU A 350 -15.32 -1.03 -12.33
C LEU A 350 -15.02 -1.26 -10.84
N GLY A 351 -14.18 -0.39 -10.27
CA GLY A 351 -14.07 -0.24 -8.82
C GLY A 351 -15.35 0.31 -8.19
N LEU A 352 -15.39 0.38 -6.85
CA LEU A 352 -16.56 0.92 -6.15
C LEU A 352 -16.81 2.40 -6.51
N PRO A 353 -18.07 2.83 -6.70
CA PRO A 353 -18.41 4.24 -6.81
C PRO A 353 -17.92 5.06 -5.61
N SER A 354 -17.46 6.30 -5.83
CA SER A 354 -17.00 7.23 -4.77
C SER A 354 -18.00 7.35 -3.62
N LEU A 355 -19.29 7.36 -3.96
CA LEU A 355 -20.43 7.39 -3.04
C LEU A 355 -20.54 6.21 -2.06
N LEU A 356 -19.67 5.18 -2.17
CA LEU A 356 -19.55 4.09 -1.20
C LEU A 356 -18.27 4.17 -0.33
N SER A 357 -17.33 5.07 -0.66
CA SER A 357 -16.14 5.33 0.16
C SER A 357 -16.54 5.78 1.57
N PRO A 358 -15.90 5.24 2.63
CA PRO A 358 -16.07 5.76 3.98
C PRO A 358 -15.17 6.96 4.31
N TRP A 359 -14.34 7.40 3.34
CA TRP A 359 -13.39 8.51 3.44
C TRP A 359 -13.73 9.62 2.45
N ALA A 360 -13.63 10.87 2.87
CA ALA A 360 -13.72 12.04 2.00
C ALA A 360 -12.46 12.17 1.13
N TYR A 361 -12.57 12.88 0.00
CA TYR A 361 -11.49 13.01 -1.00
C TYR A 361 -10.13 13.38 -0.38
N ASN A 362 -10.12 14.39 0.48
CA ASN A 362 -8.95 14.92 1.18
C ASN A 362 -8.44 14.06 2.35
N GLU A 363 -9.05 12.91 2.62
CA GLU A 363 -8.57 11.89 3.58
C GLU A 363 -7.84 10.73 2.88
N THR A 364 -7.79 10.75 1.54
CA THR A 364 -7.23 9.69 0.69
C THR A 364 -6.04 10.18 -0.14
N MET A 365 -5.25 9.24 -0.66
CA MET A 365 -4.15 9.53 -1.61
C MET A 365 -4.62 10.26 -2.89
N ALA A 366 -5.93 10.28 -3.20
CA ALA A 366 -6.45 11.03 -4.34
C ALA A 366 -6.09 12.52 -4.26
N GLN A 367 -6.09 13.12 -3.07
CA GLN A 367 -5.72 14.53 -2.89
C GLN A 367 -4.22 14.81 -3.10
N GLU A 368 -3.36 13.81 -2.90
CA GLU A 368 -1.90 13.92 -3.11
C GLU A 368 -1.53 13.73 -4.58
N ILE A 369 -2.20 12.80 -5.27
CA ILE A 369 -1.93 12.44 -6.67
C ILE A 369 -2.69 13.37 -7.64
N PHE A 370 -3.93 13.73 -7.29
CA PHE A 370 -4.88 14.51 -8.10
C PHE A 370 -5.47 15.68 -7.28
N PRO A 371 -4.69 16.72 -6.95
CA PRO A 371 -5.13 17.76 -6.03
C PRO A 371 -6.32 18.57 -6.57
N LEU A 372 -7.49 18.40 -5.96
CA LEU A 372 -8.70 19.19 -6.22
C LEU A 372 -8.91 20.28 -5.16
N THR A 373 -9.70 21.31 -5.52
CA THR A 373 -10.36 22.18 -4.54
C THR A 373 -11.61 21.51 -3.95
N LYS A 374 -12.12 22.05 -2.83
CA LYS A 374 -13.35 21.57 -2.20
C LYS A 374 -14.55 21.66 -3.15
N GLU A 375 -14.63 22.74 -3.92
CA GLU A 375 -15.70 23.02 -4.85
C GLU A 375 -15.71 22.00 -6.00
N GLN A 376 -14.53 21.70 -6.56
CA GLN A 376 -14.36 20.67 -7.61
C GLN A 376 -14.67 19.26 -7.10
N ALA A 377 -14.32 18.94 -5.84
CA ALA A 377 -14.65 17.65 -5.24
C ALA A 377 -16.17 17.48 -5.04
N ILE A 378 -16.85 18.51 -4.54
CA ILE A 378 -18.32 18.52 -4.35
C ILE A 378 -19.06 18.45 -5.71
N GLU A 379 -18.51 19.02 -6.78
CA GLU A 379 -19.06 18.90 -8.13
C GLU A 379 -18.91 17.49 -8.73
N GLN A 380 -17.91 16.72 -8.28
CA GLN A 380 -17.61 15.37 -8.79
C GLN A 380 -18.25 14.23 -8.00
N GLY A 381 -18.59 14.41 -6.71
CA GLY A 381 -19.40 13.50 -5.90
C GLY A 381 -18.66 12.77 -4.78
#